data_AF-A0A2U3XYA1-F1
#
_entry.id   AF-A0A2U3XYA1-F1
#
_cell.length_a   1.000
_cell.length_b   1.000
_cell.length_c   1.000
_cell.angle_alpha   90.00
_cell.angle_beta   90.00
_cell.angle_gamma   90.00
#
_symmetry.space_group_name_H-M   'P 1'
#
loop_
_entity.id
_entity.type
_entity.pdbx_description
1 polymer ?
#
loop_
_entity_poly.entity_id
_entity_poly.type
_entity_poly.pdbx_seq_one_letter_code
_entity_poly.pdbx_strand_id
1 'polypeptide(L)'
;MARRVAVIGAGVSGLSSIKCCLDEDLEPTCFERSNDIGGLWKFTETSKDGMTRVYRSLVTNVCKEMSCYSDFPFQEDYPNFMNQGKFWDYLKEFAEHFDLLKYIRFRTTVCSIMKRPDFSETGQWDVVTETEGKQERAVFDAVMVCTGHYLNPRLPLESFPGLCKIPPSQKLMAEATKKEQLIERGVMKDTSEDKLEFILYLDDLAACIGAKPSIPLLFLKDPRLAWEVFFGPCTPYQYRLMGPGKWDGARNAILTQWDRTLKPLKTRIIPDSTKPASMSHYLKVWGAPILLASLLLICKSSFFLKSAPDNLQDRISPYLVSIW
;
A
#
# COMPACT_ATOMS: atom_id res chain seq x y z
N MET A 1 25.44 -11.15 -17.41
CA MET A 1 24.53 -12.12 -16.79
C MET A 1 23.50 -11.34 -16.00
N ALA A 2 22.24 -11.78 -16.01
CA ALA A 2 21.21 -11.15 -15.19
C ALA A 2 21.52 -11.39 -13.70
N ARG A 3 21.15 -10.44 -12.83
CA ARG A 3 21.45 -10.53 -11.40
C ARG A 3 20.48 -11.50 -10.73
N ARG A 4 21.01 -12.39 -9.90
CA ARG A 4 20.22 -13.39 -9.16
C ARG A 4 19.70 -12.80 -7.86
N VAL A 5 18.40 -12.87 -7.63
CA VAL A 5 17.74 -12.29 -6.45
C VAL A 5 17.08 -13.38 -5.62
N ALA A 6 17.43 -13.50 -4.34
CA ALA A 6 16.71 -14.35 -3.41
C ALA A 6 15.49 -13.62 -2.85
N VAL A 7 14.30 -14.19 -2.95
CA VAL A 7 13.06 -13.66 -2.36
C VAL A 7 12.62 -14.58 -1.22
N ILE A 8 12.34 -14.04 -0.04
CA ILE A 8 12.06 -14.84 1.15
C ILE A 8 10.59 -14.73 1.57
N GLY A 9 9.82 -15.78 1.28
CA GLY A 9 8.38 -15.86 1.51
C GLY A 9 7.57 -15.54 0.25
N ALA A 10 6.53 -16.34 -0.01
CA ALA A 10 5.61 -16.21 -1.15
C ALA A 10 4.23 -15.68 -0.75
N GLY A 11 4.21 -14.73 0.21
CA GLY A 11 3.02 -13.93 0.53
C GLY A 11 2.80 -12.77 -0.47
N VAL A 12 1.93 -11.83 -0.12
CA VAL A 12 1.64 -10.63 -0.96
C VAL A 12 2.91 -9.91 -1.40
N SER A 13 3.82 -9.61 -0.47
CA SER A 13 5.09 -8.92 -0.77
C SER A 13 6.04 -9.78 -1.59
N GLY A 14 6.02 -11.10 -1.40
CA GLY A 14 6.85 -12.04 -2.14
C GLY A 14 6.46 -12.13 -3.60
N LEU A 15 5.17 -12.30 -3.88
CA LEU A 15 4.63 -12.36 -5.24
C LEU A 15 4.91 -11.06 -6.00
N SER A 16 4.71 -9.89 -5.39
CA SER A 16 5.09 -8.62 -6.03
C SER A 16 6.59 -8.50 -6.26
N SER A 17 7.42 -9.01 -5.34
CA SER A 17 8.88 -8.98 -5.49
C SER A 17 9.35 -9.83 -6.67
N ILE A 18 8.81 -11.03 -6.84
CA ILE A 18 9.10 -11.89 -8.00
C ILE A 18 8.70 -11.16 -9.28
N LYS A 19 7.46 -10.65 -9.35
CA LYS A 19 6.93 -9.93 -10.51
C LYS A 19 7.81 -8.73 -10.88
N CYS A 20 8.17 -7.89 -9.91
CA CYS A 20 9.03 -6.73 -10.13
C CYS A 20 10.46 -7.13 -10.54
N CYS A 21 11.00 -8.25 -10.04
CA CYS A 21 12.28 -8.76 -10.53
C CYS A 21 12.21 -9.10 -12.02
N LEU A 22 11.11 -9.72 -12.46
CA LEU A 22 10.93 -10.10 -13.87
C LEU A 22 10.69 -8.87 -14.77
N ASP A 23 9.96 -7.87 -14.30
CA ASP A 23 9.77 -6.59 -15.03
C ASP A 23 11.11 -5.89 -15.32
N GLU A 24 12.12 -6.11 -14.47
CA GLU A 24 13.44 -5.46 -14.52
C GLU A 24 14.55 -6.42 -15.01
N ASP A 25 14.18 -7.51 -15.70
CA ASP A 25 15.11 -8.50 -16.28
C ASP A 25 16.08 -9.14 -15.27
N LEU A 26 15.64 -9.30 -14.01
CA LEU A 26 16.37 -10.01 -12.95
C LEU A 26 15.96 -11.49 -12.87
N GLU A 27 16.76 -12.30 -12.19
CA GLU A 27 16.51 -13.73 -12.01
C GLU A 27 16.09 -14.04 -10.56
N PRO A 28 14.78 -14.01 -10.23
CA PRO A 28 14.31 -14.29 -8.88
C PRO A 28 14.33 -15.80 -8.57
N THR A 29 14.71 -16.14 -7.33
CA THR A 29 14.42 -17.44 -6.71
C THR A 29 13.73 -17.18 -5.39
N CYS A 30 12.46 -17.54 -5.29
CA CYS A 30 11.67 -17.38 -4.08
C CYS A 30 11.71 -18.67 -3.25
N PHE A 31 11.91 -18.52 -1.95
CA PHE A 31 11.87 -19.61 -0.98
C PHE A 31 10.67 -19.45 -0.06
N GLU A 32 9.78 -20.43 -0.08
CA GLU A 32 8.57 -20.47 0.75
C GLU A 32 8.61 -21.70 1.65
N ARG A 33 8.52 -21.46 2.97
CA ARG A 33 8.59 -22.54 3.97
C ARG A 33 7.37 -23.45 3.95
N SER A 34 6.21 -22.94 3.56
CA SER A 34 4.98 -23.70 3.44
C SER A 34 4.86 -24.37 2.07
N ASN A 35 3.78 -25.11 1.84
CA ASN A 35 3.56 -25.84 0.61
C ASN A 35 2.77 -25.05 -0.45
N ASP A 36 2.58 -23.74 -0.25
CA ASP A 36 1.67 -22.94 -1.06
C ASP A 36 1.93 -21.43 -0.89
N ILE A 37 1.35 -20.61 -1.76
CA ILE A 37 1.46 -19.16 -1.71
C ILE A 37 0.41 -18.53 -0.78
N GLY A 38 0.51 -17.22 -0.60
CA GLY A 38 -0.54 -16.39 0.03
C GLY A 38 -0.25 -16.01 1.48
N GLY A 39 0.60 -16.77 2.17
CA GLY A 39 1.06 -16.46 3.52
C GLY A 39 -0.10 -16.24 4.49
N LEU A 40 -0.28 -15.00 4.97
CA LEU A 40 -1.36 -14.60 5.89
C LEU A 40 -2.76 -14.97 5.36
N TRP A 41 -2.96 -14.81 4.04
CA TRP A 41 -4.29 -14.94 3.43
C TRP A 41 -4.72 -16.38 3.17
N LYS A 42 -3.80 -17.35 3.30
CA LYS A 42 -4.16 -18.77 3.23
C LYS A 42 -4.55 -19.25 4.63
N PHE A 43 -5.85 -19.26 4.92
CA PHE A 43 -6.35 -19.83 6.17
C PHE A 43 -6.07 -21.32 6.30
N THR A 44 -5.69 -21.71 7.51
CA THR A 44 -5.52 -23.10 7.94
C THR A 44 -6.20 -23.27 9.28
N GLU A 45 -7.07 -24.28 9.45
CA GLU A 45 -7.76 -24.52 10.73
C GLU A 45 -6.79 -24.89 11.86
N THR A 46 -5.78 -25.70 11.53
CA THR A 46 -4.71 -26.11 12.43
C THR A 46 -3.37 -25.80 11.78
N SER A 47 -2.48 -25.18 12.53
CA SER A 47 -1.10 -24.95 12.12
C SER A 47 -0.17 -25.86 12.93
N LYS A 48 0.96 -26.24 12.34
CA LYS A 48 1.96 -27.10 13.00
C LYS A 48 2.58 -26.48 14.25
N ASP A 49 2.59 -25.14 14.31
CA ASP A 49 3.05 -24.34 15.45
C ASP A 49 1.94 -24.04 16.47
N GLY A 50 0.71 -24.54 16.26
CA GLY A 50 -0.46 -24.27 17.11
C GLY A 50 -1.04 -22.86 17.00
N MET A 51 -0.47 -22.00 16.16
CA MET A 51 -0.89 -20.61 15.94
C MET A 51 -1.59 -20.37 14.60
N THR A 52 -2.90 -20.13 14.66
CA THR A 52 -3.67 -19.63 13.51
C THR A 52 -3.31 -18.16 13.24
N ARG A 53 -2.84 -17.86 12.02
CA ARG A 53 -2.41 -16.51 11.63
C ARG A 53 -3.57 -15.56 11.33
N VAL A 54 -4.68 -16.13 10.86
CA VAL A 54 -5.95 -15.44 10.60
C VAL A 54 -7.11 -16.26 11.12
N TYR A 55 -8.16 -15.59 11.58
CA TYR A 55 -9.42 -16.21 11.98
C TYR A 55 -10.35 -16.40 10.77
N ARG A 56 -11.21 -17.43 10.82
CA ARG A 56 -12.03 -17.88 9.67
C ARG A 56 -12.93 -16.79 9.08
N SER A 57 -13.48 -15.91 9.93
CA SER A 57 -14.39 -14.83 9.55
C SER A 57 -13.69 -13.54 9.10
N LEU A 58 -12.36 -13.55 8.93
CA LEU A 58 -11.63 -12.37 8.50
C LEU A 58 -12.11 -11.90 7.12
N VAL A 59 -12.42 -10.61 7.04
CA VAL A 59 -12.69 -9.86 5.81
C VAL A 59 -11.67 -8.74 5.67
N THR A 60 -11.34 -8.37 4.44
CA THR A 60 -10.50 -7.20 4.19
C THR A 60 -11.15 -5.97 4.81
N ASN A 61 -10.34 -5.12 5.43
CA ASN A 61 -10.74 -3.81 5.93
C ASN A 61 -10.49 -2.69 4.90
N VAL A 62 -9.76 -2.98 3.83
CA VAL A 62 -9.56 -2.12 2.66
C VAL A 62 -10.39 -2.67 1.50
N CYS A 63 -11.01 -1.78 0.73
CA CYS A 63 -11.86 -2.19 -0.38
C CYS A 63 -11.06 -2.70 -1.58
N LYS A 64 -11.72 -3.46 -2.47
CA LYS A 64 -11.07 -4.14 -3.60
C LYS A 64 -10.29 -3.19 -4.52
N GLU A 65 -10.87 -2.06 -4.92
CA GLU A 65 -10.19 -1.13 -5.84
C GLU A 65 -8.99 -0.42 -5.18
N MET A 66 -8.87 -0.45 -3.85
CA MET A 66 -7.78 0.18 -3.08
C MET A 66 -6.72 -0.80 -2.58
N SER A 67 -6.91 -2.11 -2.80
CA SER A 67 -6.04 -3.16 -2.24
C SER A 67 -5.51 -4.16 -3.27
N CYS A 68 -5.68 -3.88 -4.56
CA CYS A 68 -5.14 -4.69 -5.66
C CYS A 68 -3.69 -4.28 -6.01
N TYR A 69 -2.98 -5.17 -6.70
CA TYR A 69 -1.77 -4.81 -7.43
C TYR A 69 -2.09 -3.82 -8.56
N SER A 70 -1.17 -2.89 -8.81
CA SER A 70 -1.40 -1.71 -9.65
C SER A 70 -1.67 -1.99 -11.13
N ASP A 71 -1.30 -3.17 -11.61
CA ASP A 71 -1.53 -3.66 -12.97
C ASP A 71 -2.40 -4.92 -13.04
N PHE A 72 -3.08 -5.27 -11.93
CA PHE A 72 -3.92 -6.46 -11.86
C PHE A 72 -5.15 -6.23 -10.96
N PRO A 73 -6.25 -5.67 -11.50
CA PRO A 73 -7.47 -5.43 -10.73
C PRO A 73 -8.14 -6.73 -10.27
N PHE A 74 -8.91 -6.68 -9.19
CA PHE A 74 -9.81 -7.78 -8.84
C PHE A 74 -10.86 -8.00 -9.93
N GLN A 75 -11.35 -9.23 -10.06
CA GLN A 75 -12.48 -9.51 -10.94
C GLN A 75 -13.70 -8.66 -10.58
N GLU A 76 -14.50 -8.31 -11.58
CA GLU A 76 -15.60 -7.36 -11.39
C GLU A 76 -16.65 -7.84 -10.37
N ASP A 77 -16.87 -9.15 -10.27
CA ASP A 77 -17.88 -9.76 -9.41
C ASP A 77 -17.39 -10.00 -7.98
N TYR A 78 -16.12 -9.72 -7.68
CA TYR A 78 -15.63 -9.79 -6.31
C TYR A 78 -16.34 -8.74 -5.43
N PRO A 79 -16.69 -9.09 -4.18
CA PRO A 79 -17.26 -8.12 -3.25
C PRO A 79 -16.24 -7.02 -2.93
N ASN A 80 -16.72 -5.82 -2.59
CA ASN A 80 -15.83 -4.71 -2.24
C ASN A 80 -14.95 -5.02 -1.02
N PHE A 81 -15.46 -5.80 -0.08
CA PHE A 81 -14.70 -6.32 1.06
C PHE A 81 -14.82 -7.84 1.03
N MET A 82 -13.68 -8.52 0.99
CA MET A 82 -13.62 -9.94 0.67
C MET A 82 -13.13 -10.74 1.87
N ASN A 83 -13.67 -11.96 2.04
CA ASN A 83 -13.12 -12.86 3.04
C ASN A 83 -11.70 -13.30 2.66
N GLN A 84 -10.97 -13.87 3.62
CA GLN A 84 -9.58 -14.30 3.39
C GLN A 84 -9.43 -15.27 2.22
N GLY A 85 -10.40 -16.16 2.00
CA GLY A 85 -10.37 -17.15 0.92
C GLY A 85 -10.44 -16.50 -0.45
N LYS A 86 -11.32 -15.51 -0.63
CA LYS A 86 -11.41 -14.73 -1.87
C LYS A 86 -10.16 -13.90 -2.12
N PHE A 87 -9.54 -13.33 -1.09
CA PHE A 87 -8.26 -12.64 -1.27
C PHE A 87 -7.15 -13.61 -1.70
N TRP A 88 -7.14 -14.82 -1.14
CA TRP A 88 -6.19 -15.86 -1.57
C TRP A 88 -6.45 -16.35 -3.01
N ASP A 89 -7.71 -16.45 -3.43
CA ASP A 89 -8.06 -16.70 -4.84
C ASP A 89 -7.44 -15.66 -5.77
N TYR A 90 -7.56 -14.37 -5.44
CA TYR A 90 -6.91 -13.29 -6.18
C TYR A 90 -5.38 -13.43 -6.24
N LEU A 91 -4.72 -13.85 -5.15
CA LEU A 91 -3.27 -14.07 -5.16
C LEU A 91 -2.85 -15.24 -6.06
N LYS A 92 -3.68 -16.30 -6.14
CA LYS A 92 -3.46 -17.40 -7.09
C LYS A 92 -3.64 -16.91 -8.53
N GLU A 93 -4.72 -16.17 -8.80
CA GLU A 93 -4.96 -15.58 -10.11
C GLU A 93 -3.79 -14.67 -10.55
N PHE A 94 -3.25 -13.85 -9.65
CA PHE A 94 -2.08 -13.01 -9.93
C PHE A 94 -0.82 -13.84 -10.21
N ALA A 95 -0.55 -14.87 -9.39
CA ALA A 95 0.61 -15.73 -9.56
C ALA A 95 0.54 -16.55 -10.87
N GLU A 96 -0.65 -17.00 -11.27
CA GLU A 96 -0.88 -17.69 -12.53
C GLU A 96 -0.77 -16.73 -13.73
N HIS A 97 -1.37 -15.54 -13.65
CA HIS A 97 -1.37 -14.56 -14.73
C HIS A 97 0.04 -14.12 -15.16
N PHE A 98 0.92 -13.91 -14.18
CA PHE A 98 2.32 -13.52 -14.42
C PHE A 98 3.30 -14.71 -14.40
N ASP A 99 2.81 -15.95 -14.37
CA ASP A 99 3.62 -17.18 -14.37
C ASP A 99 4.72 -17.18 -13.29
N LEU A 100 4.35 -16.80 -12.06
CA LEU A 100 5.29 -16.59 -10.95
C LEU A 100 5.66 -17.90 -10.25
N LEU A 101 4.80 -18.92 -10.31
CA LEU A 101 4.94 -20.16 -9.52
C LEU A 101 6.24 -20.91 -9.82
N LYS A 102 6.75 -20.84 -11.05
CA LYS A 102 8.01 -21.50 -11.46
C LYS A 102 9.25 -20.96 -10.74
N TYR A 103 9.17 -19.77 -10.15
CA TYR A 103 10.27 -19.17 -9.40
C TYR A 103 10.21 -19.51 -7.91
N ILE A 104 9.20 -20.24 -7.45
CA ILE A 104 8.96 -20.51 -6.03
C ILE A 104 9.37 -21.94 -5.68
N ARG A 105 10.26 -22.07 -4.70
CA ARG A 105 10.62 -23.33 -4.06
C ARG A 105 9.84 -23.46 -2.76
N PHE A 106 8.81 -24.29 -2.79
CA PHE A 106 7.99 -24.61 -1.62
C PHE A 106 8.68 -25.59 -0.67
N ARG A 107 8.22 -25.62 0.58
CA ARG A 107 8.79 -26.44 1.68
C ARG A 107 10.28 -26.18 1.90
N THR A 108 10.73 -24.98 1.56
CA THR A 108 12.12 -24.57 1.68
C THR A 108 12.21 -23.44 2.69
N THR A 109 12.79 -23.72 3.85
CA THR A 109 12.97 -22.73 4.92
C THR A 109 14.32 -22.05 4.73
N VAL A 110 14.35 -20.71 4.70
CA VAL A 110 15.62 -19.97 4.76
C VAL A 110 16.09 -19.94 6.22
N CYS A 111 17.26 -20.52 6.49
CA CYS A 111 17.82 -20.66 7.83
C CYS A 111 18.74 -19.48 8.18
N SER A 112 19.52 -18.99 7.21
CA SER A 112 20.40 -17.83 7.41
C SER A 112 20.68 -17.07 6.12
N ILE A 113 20.95 -15.78 6.27
CA ILE A 113 21.37 -14.87 5.20
C ILE A 113 22.60 -14.14 5.73
N MET A 114 23.74 -14.31 5.07
CA MET A 114 25.00 -13.72 5.51
C MET A 114 25.67 -12.99 4.36
N LYS A 115 26.25 -11.82 4.66
CA LYS A 115 27.16 -11.17 3.72
C LYS A 115 28.32 -12.10 3.43
N ARG A 116 28.71 -12.24 2.16
CA ARG A 116 29.92 -13.00 1.82
C ARG A 116 31.18 -12.29 2.35
N PRO A 117 32.29 -13.02 2.54
CA PRO A 117 33.55 -12.40 2.96
C PRO A 117 34.03 -11.26 2.03
N ASP A 118 33.72 -11.36 0.74
CA ASP A 118 34.04 -10.39 -0.32
C ASP A 118 32.91 -9.36 -0.58
N PHE A 119 31.95 -9.20 0.35
CA PHE A 119 30.77 -8.35 0.15
C PHE A 119 31.09 -6.89 -0.18
N SER A 120 32.19 -6.33 0.34
CA SER A 120 32.59 -4.95 0.02
C SER A 120 32.89 -4.74 -1.46
N GLU A 121 33.27 -5.81 -2.17
CA GLU A 121 33.57 -5.80 -3.60
C GLU A 121 32.39 -6.33 -4.42
N THR A 122 31.73 -7.40 -3.95
CA THR A 122 30.71 -8.13 -4.72
C THR A 122 29.28 -7.72 -4.39
N GLY A 123 29.00 -7.27 -3.16
CA GLY A 123 27.65 -7.06 -2.63
C GLY A 123 26.82 -8.34 -2.45
N GLN A 124 27.44 -9.53 -2.56
CA GLN A 124 26.74 -10.82 -2.62
C GLN A 124 26.44 -11.44 -1.26
N TRP A 125 25.41 -12.27 -1.23
CA TRP A 125 24.89 -12.91 -0.02
C TRP A 125 24.98 -14.43 -0.12
N ASP A 126 25.41 -15.07 0.96
CA ASP A 126 25.21 -16.49 1.19
C ASP A 126 23.81 -16.70 1.81
N VAL A 127 22.96 -17.45 1.10
CA VAL A 127 21.64 -17.85 1.58
C VAL A 127 21.66 -19.34 1.87
N VAL A 128 21.40 -19.71 3.13
CA VAL A 128 21.31 -21.11 3.57
C VAL A 128 19.84 -21.49 3.68
N THR A 129 19.46 -22.55 2.99
CA THR A 129 18.08 -23.06 2.95
C THR A 129 18.02 -24.51 3.38
N GLU A 130 16.94 -24.90 4.05
CA GLU A 130 16.66 -26.28 4.43
C GLU A 130 15.39 -26.78 3.73
N THR A 131 15.49 -27.92 3.05
CA THR A 131 14.38 -28.64 2.45
C THR A 131 14.47 -30.10 2.86
N GLU A 132 13.41 -30.65 3.46
CA GLU A 132 13.36 -32.06 3.91
C GLU A 132 14.57 -32.47 4.78
N GLY A 133 15.03 -31.56 5.66
CA GLY A 133 16.17 -31.78 6.56
C GLY A 133 17.55 -31.70 5.89
N LYS A 134 17.61 -31.39 4.59
CA LYS A 134 18.86 -31.16 3.87
C LYS A 134 19.11 -29.67 3.74
N GLN A 135 20.31 -29.24 4.14
CA GLN A 135 20.74 -27.86 3.99
C GLN A 135 21.53 -27.66 2.71
N GLU A 136 21.20 -26.58 2.01
CA GLU A 136 21.88 -26.11 0.82
C GLU A 136 22.31 -24.66 1.02
N ARG A 137 23.47 -24.31 0.46
CA ARG A 137 23.97 -22.92 0.42
C ARG A 137 24.00 -22.47 -1.03
N ALA A 138 23.46 -21.29 -1.31
CA ALA A 138 23.53 -20.65 -2.61
C ALA A 138 23.91 -19.18 -2.48
N VAL A 139 24.65 -18.68 -3.47
CA VAL A 139 25.06 -17.28 -3.57
C VAL A 139 24.05 -16.50 -4.42
N PHE A 140 23.70 -15.30 -3.96
CA PHE A 140 22.81 -14.36 -4.65
C PHE A 140 23.39 -12.94 -4.67
N ASP A 141 23.06 -12.18 -5.71
CA ASP A 141 23.51 -10.79 -5.88
C ASP A 141 22.69 -9.81 -5.04
N ALA A 142 21.44 -10.16 -4.74
CA ALA A 142 20.56 -9.39 -3.86
C ALA A 142 19.59 -10.29 -3.11
N VAL A 143 19.03 -9.77 -2.02
CA VAL A 143 18.03 -10.45 -1.20
C VAL A 143 16.86 -9.53 -0.90
N MET A 144 15.64 -10.00 -1.11
CA MET A 144 14.38 -9.33 -0.76
C MET A 144 13.68 -10.13 0.34
N VAL A 145 13.53 -9.53 1.53
CA VAL A 145 12.91 -10.19 2.69
C VAL A 145 11.41 -9.89 2.72
N CYS A 146 10.58 -10.92 2.54
CA CYS A 146 9.13 -10.81 2.41
C CYS A 146 8.37 -11.67 3.44
N THR A 147 8.96 -11.87 4.62
CA THR A 147 8.43 -12.77 5.67
C THR A 147 7.19 -12.23 6.40
N GLY A 148 6.89 -10.95 6.23
CA GLY A 148 5.87 -10.24 7.01
C GLY A 148 6.23 -10.09 8.49
N HIS A 149 5.41 -9.35 9.23
CA HIS A 149 5.64 -9.01 10.64
C HIS A 149 4.56 -9.51 11.61
N TYR A 150 3.40 -9.96 11.12
CA TYR A 150 2.28 -10.45 11.94
C TYR A 150 2.39 -11.94 12.34
N LEU A 151 3.61 -12.51 12.35
CA LEU A 151 3.82 -13.93 12.64
C LEU A 151 4.03 -14.22 14.13
N ASN A 152 4.70 -13.32 14.85
CA ASN A 152 5.09 -13.55 16.24
C ASN A 152 4.09 -12.84 17.17
N PRO A 153 3.33 -13.59 17.99
CA PRO A 153 2.39 -12.97 18.92
C PRO A 153 3.15 -12.24 20.03
N ARG A 154 2.75 -11.00 20.30
CA ARG A 154 3.26 -10.23 21.45
C ARG A 154 2.34 -10.45 22.64
N LEU A 155 2.71 -11.36 23.53
CA LEU A 155 1.98 -11.66 24.75
C LEU A 155 2.79 -11.22 25.97
N PRO A 156 2.44 -10.11 26.65
CA PRO A 156 3.13 -9.67 27.86
C PRO A 156 2.68 -10.51 29.07
N LEU A 157 2.95 -11.81 29.05
CA LEU A 157 2.50 -12.77 30.07
C LEU A 157 3.05 -12.43 31.46
N GLU A 158 4.23 -11.81 31.53
CA GLU A 158 4.82 -11.31 32.78
C GLU A 158 3.97 -10.22 33.44
N SER A 159 3.15 -9.48 32.67
CA SER A 159 2.19 -8.50 33.18
C SER A 159 0.86 -9.14 33.61
N PHE A 160 0.68 -10.44 33.35
CA PHE A 160 -0.50 -11.22 33.71
C PHE A 160 -0.15 -12.41 34.64
N PRO A 161 0.42 -12.18 35.84
CA PRO A 161 0.70 -13.26 36.79
C PRO A 161 -0.56 -13.83 37.49
N GLY A 162 -1.78 -13.46 37.05
CA GLY A 162 -3.03 -13.94 37.65
C GLY A 162 -3.26 -13.52 39.12
N LEU A 163 -2.45 -12.59 39.66
CA LEU A 163 -2.47 -12.21 41.08
C LEU A 163 -2.49 -10.68 41.34
N CYS A 164 -2.44 -9.84 40.29
CA CYS A 164 -2.48 -8.39 40.44
C CYS A 164 -3.86 -7.85 40.07
N LYS A 165 -4.47 -7.06 40.97
CA LYS A 165 -5.68 -6.29 40.66
C LYS A 165 -5.34 -5.30 39.54
N ILE A 166 -5.98 -5.44 38.40
CA ILE A 166 -6.00 -4.41 37.36
C ILE A 166 -6.48 -3.11 38.05
N PRO A 167 -5.77 -1.97 37.88
CA PRO A 167 -6.23 -0.71 38.45
C PRO A 167 -7.65 -0.38 37.97
N PRO A 168 -8.47 0.32 38.78
CA PRO A 168 -9.81 0.70 38.35
C PRO A 168 -9.77 1.40 36.99
N SER A 169 -10.76 1.15 36.12
CA SER A 169 -10.78 1.68 34.75
C SER A 169 -10.59 3.19 34.68
N GLN A 170 -11.06 3.94 35.69
CA GLN A 170 -10.82 5.38 35.80
C GLN A 170 -9.33 5.76 35.86
N LYS A 171 -8.50 4.98 36.57
CA LYS A 171 -7.06 5.22 36.65
C LYS A 171 -6.37 4.89 35.33
N LEU A 172 -6.75 3.78 34.70
CA LEU A 172 -6.23 3.41 33.38
C LEU A 172 -6.62 4.43 32.31
N MET A 173 -7.86 4.92 32.32
CA MET A 173 -8.31 5.98 31.41
C MET A 173 -7.57 7.29 31.68
N ALA A 174 -7.37 7.68 32.95
CA ALA A 174 -6.60 8.87 33.28
C ALA A 174 -5.12 8.76 32.83
N GLU A 175 -4.50 7.58 32.97
CA GLU A 175 -3.15 7.32 32.48
C GLU A 175 -3.09 7.34 30.94
N ALA A 176 -4.08 6.75 30.26
CA ALA A 176 -4.20 6.80 28.80
C ALA A 176 -4.40 8.23 28.29
N THR A 177 -5.35 8.99 28.86
CA THR A 177 -5.58 10.40 28.51
C THR A 177 -4.37 11.27 28.83
N LYS A 178 -3.67 11.03 29.94
CA LYS A 178 -2.42 11.74 30.24
C LYS A 178 -1.34 11.42 29.21
N LYS A 179 -1.23 10.16 28.78
CA LYS A 179 -0.31 9.75 27.72
C LYS A 179 -0.68 10.43 26.39
N GLU A 180 -1.96 10.44 26.00
CA GLU A 180 -2.46 11.16 24.84
C GLU A 180 -2.14 12.66 24.91
N GLN A 181 -2.39 13.32 26.04
CA GLN A 181 -2.04 14.73 26.25
C GLN A 181 -0.54 15.01 26.15
N LEU A 182 0.30 14.08 26.62
CA LEU A 182 1.77 14.20 26.49
C LEU A 182 2.23 14.03 25.03
N ILE A 183 1.53 13.18 24.26
CA ILE A 183 1.73 13.02 22.82
C ILE A 183 1.28 14.30 22.08
N GLU A 184 0.08 14.81 22.34
CA GLU A 184 -0.43 16.04 21.74
C GLU A 184 0.47 17.26 22.02
N ARG A 185 1.07 17.31 23.20
CA ARG A 185 2.02 18.37 23.60
C ARG A 185 3.45 18.15 23.05
N GLY A 186 3.70 17.06 22.31
CA GLY A 186 5.01 16.74 21.74
C GLY A 186 6.09 16.35 22.76
N VAL A 187 5.70 16.06 24.01
CA VAL A 187 6.63 15.69 25.11
C VAL A 187 7.02 14.21 25.03
N MET A 188 6.16 13.39 24.44
CA MET A 188 6.41 11.97 24.18
C MET A 188 6.13 11.69 22.70
N LYS A 189 7.07 11.05 22.00
CA LYS A 189 6.82 10.57 20.63
C LYS A 189 5.84 9.41 20.69
N ASP A 190 4.77 9.46 19.91
CA ASP A 190 3.92 8.29 19.79
C ASP A 190 4.70 7.16 19.09
N THR A 191 4.81 6.03 19.77
CA THR A 191 5.46 4.83 19.24
C THR A 191 4.49 3.99 18.40
N SER A 192 3.21 4.40 18.34
CA SER A 192 2.20 3.90 17.41
C SER A 192 2.19 4.64 16.06
N GLU A 193 2.96 5.74 15.96
CA GLU A 193 3.01 6.69 14.84
C GLU A 193 4.11 6.42 13.79
N ASP A 194 4.63 5.19 13.68
CA ASP A 194 5.27 4.78 12.41
C ASP A 194 4.21 4.58 11.29
N LYS A 195 3.11 5.35 11.32
CA LYS A 195 2.07 5.37 10.31
C LYS A 195 2.52 6.35 9.22
N LEU A 196 3.19 5.80 8.22
CA LEU A 196 3.46 6.51 6.98
C LEU A 196 2.14 6.98 6.35
N GLU A 197 2.10 8.24 5.92
CA GLU A 197 0.99 8.73 5.10
C GLU A 197 1.02 8.04 3.74
N PHE A 198 -0.03 7.27 3.42
CA PHE A 198 -0.06 6.38 2.26
C PHE A 198 0.25 7.08 0.94
N ILE A 199 -0.39 8.23 0.69
CA ILE A 199 -0.21 8.96 -0.59
C ILE A 199 1.21 9.52 -0.68
N LEU A 200 1.70 10.20 0.36
CA LEU A 200 3.05 10.79 0.36
C LEU A 200 4.12 9.70 0.15
N TYR A 201 4.00 8.59 0.89
CA TYR A 201 4.94 7.48 0.78
C TYR A 201 4.97 6.88 -0.64
N LEU A 202 3.81 6.63 -1.24
CA LEU A 202 3.75 6.09 -2.60
C LEU A 202 4.19 7.11 -3.65
N ASP A 203 3.88 8.39 -3.47
CA ASP A 203 4.34 9.46 -4.34
C ASP A 203 5.86 9.61 -4.32
N ASP A 204 6.49 9.51 -3.16
CA ASP A 204 7.94 9.58 -3.00
C ASP A 204 8.61 8.38 -3.69
N LEU A 205 8.10 7.17 -3.48
CA LEU A 205 8.58 5.98 -4.18
C LEU A 205 8.39 6.08 -5.70
N ALA A 206 7.21 6.51 -6.14
CA ALA A 206 6.90 6.67 -7.55
C ALA A 206 7.76 7.76 -8.20
N ALA A 207 8.10 8.83 -7.47
CA ALA A 207 9.01 9.86 -7.94
C ALA A 207 10.43 9.31 -8.14
N CYS A 208 10.92 8.50 -7.20
CA CYS A 208 12.25 7.86 -7.29
C CYS A 208 12.43 7.01 -8.55
N ILE A 209 11.35 6.38 -9.06
CA ILE A 209 11.38 5.54 -10.26
C ILE A 209 10.80 6.22 -11.51
N GLY A 210 10.40 7.49 -11.42
CA GLY A 210 9.81 8.24 -12.54
C GLY A 210 8.41 7.80 -12.96
N ALA A 211 7.66 7.13 -12.07
CA ALA A 211 6.28 6.68 -12.28
C ALA A 211 5.22 7.60 -11.67
N LYS A 212 5.63 8.64 -10.91
CA LYS A 212 4.69 9.59 -10.28
C LYS A 212 3.86 10.33 -11.34
N PRO A 213 2.51 10.28 -11.28
CA PRO A 213 1.68 10.94 -12.26
C PRO A 213 1.80 12.46 -12.16
N SER A 214 2.20 13.12 -13.25
CA SER A 214 2.21 14.58 -13.34
C SER A 214 0.78 15.12 -13.52
N ILE A 215 0.15 15.55 -12.43
CA ILE A 215 -1.23 16.05 -12.43
C ILE A 215 -1.43 17.25 -13.37
N PRO A 216 -0.57 18.30 -13.39
CA PRO A 216 -0.75 19.42 -14.32
C PRO A 216 -0.69 18.98 -15.79
N LEU A 217 0.22 18.05 -16.12
CA LEU A 217 0.33 17.51 -17.48
C LEU A 217 -0.87 16.66 -17.86
N LEU A 218 -1.42 15.88 -16.91
CA LEU A 218 -2.65 15.13 -17.12
C LEU A 218 -3.82 16.07 -17.40
N PHE A 219 -3.98 17.18 -16.69
CA PHE A 219 -5.05 18.15 -16.97
C PHE A 219 -4.97 18.73 -18.39
N LEU A 220 -3.76 18.87 -18.95
CA LEU A 220 -3.55 19.34 -20.31
C LEU A 220 -3.84 18.26 -21.38
N LYS A 221 -3.46 16.99 -21.13
CA LYS A 221 -3.53 15.90 -22.12
C LYS A 221 -4.81 15.08 -22.06
N ASP A 222 -5.30 14.80 -20.86
CA ASP A 222 -6.50 14.01 -20.60
C ASP A 222 -7.23 14.53 -19.35
N PRO A 223 -7.99 15.64 -19.48
CA PRO A 223 -8.62 16.29 -18.33
C PRO A 223 -9.66 15.40 -17.63
N ARG A 224 -10.25 14.42 -18.34
CA ARG A 224 -11.17 13.45 -17.75
C ARG A 224 -10.44 12.52 -16.79
N LEU A 225 -9.30 11.98 -17.22
CA LEU A 225 -8.47 11.15 -16.35
C LEU A 225 -7.87 11.97 -15.20
N ALA A 226 -7.38 13.18 -15.47
CA ALA A 226 -6.80 14.06 -14.46
C ALA A 226 -7.76 14.35 -13.31
N TRP A 227 -9.03 14.58 -13.63
CA TRP A 227 -10.07 14.80 -12.65
C TRP A 227 -10.27 13.59 -11.73
N GLU A 228 -10.33 12.38 -12.29
CA GLU A 228 -10.48 11.15 -11.49
C GLU A 228 -9.23 10.83 -10.65
N VAL A 229 -8.03 11.11 -11.16
CA VAL A 229 -6.78 10.89 -10.41
C VAL A 229 -6.65 11.89 -9.24
N PHE A 230 -7.04 13.15 -9.44
CA PHE A 230 -6.86 14.19 -8.41
C PHE A 230 -8.00 14.25 -7.39
N PHE A 231 -9.26 14.11 -7.84
CA PHE A 231 -10.45 14.23 -6.98
C PHE A 231 -11.10 12.88 -6.64
N GLY A 232 -10.75 11.81 -7.36
CA GLY A 232 -11.27 10.47 -7.12
C GLY A 232 -10.46 9.70 -6.06
N PRO A 233 -10.76 8.41 -5.89
CA PRO A 233 -9.96 7.55 -5.01
C PRO A 233 -8.55 7.38 -5.58
N CYS A 234 -7.55 7.46 -4.70
CA CYS A 234 -6.14 7.21 -4.99
C CYS A 234 -5.89 5.69 -5.18
N THR A 235 -6.38 5.14 -6.30
CA THR A 235 -6.29 3.71 -6.58
C THR A 235 -4.91 3.30 -7.09
N PRO A 236 -4.45 2.07 -6.83
CA PRO A 236 -3.12 1.59 -7.22
C PRO A 236 -2.80 1.76 -8.71
N TYR A 237 -3.81 1.71 -9.57
CA TYR A 237 -3.72 1.88 -11.02
C TYR A 237 -2.97 3.16 -11.43
N GLN A 238 -3.11 4.25 -10.65
CA GLN A 238 -2.52 5.54 -11.00
C GLN A 238 -0.99 5.52 -11.02
N TYR A 239 -0.36 4.62 -10.26
CA TYR A 239 1.10 4.44 -10.21
C TYR A 239 1.65 3.60 -11.36
N ARG A 240 0.79 3.14 -12.28
CA ARG A 240 1.15 2.47 -13.54
C ARG A 240 0.65 3.26 -14.77
N LEU A 241 0.27 4.53 -14.61
CA LEU A 241 -0.20 5.40 -15.71
C LEU A 241 0.92 5.86 -16.66
N MET A 242 2.11 6.07 -16.12
CA MET A 242 3.28 6.58 -16.82
C MET A 242 4.57 6.07 -16.19
N GLY A 243 5.69 6.33 -16.84
CA GLY A 243 7.01 5.87 -16.39
C GLY A 243 7.28 4.39 -16.73
N PRO A 244 8.41 3.86 -16.24
CA PRO A 244 8.75 2.44 -16.36
C PRO A 244 7.65 1.53 -15.81
N GLY A 245 7.43 0.41 -16.47
CA GLY A 245 6.40 -0.55 -16.07
C GLY A 245 4.96 -0.05 -16.22
N LYS A 246 4.71 1.02 -16.99
CA LYS A 246 3.36 1.49 -17.34
C LYS A 246 2.46 0.34 -17.81
N TRP A 247 1.21 0.35 -17.36
CA TRP A 247 0.18 -0.59 -17.79
C TRP A 247 -0.85 0.11 -18.68
N ASP A 248 -1.05 -0.38 -19.90
CA ASP A 248 -1.98 0.25 -20.85
C ASP A 248 -3.45 0.21 -20.39
N GLY A 249 -3.81 -0.76 -19.53
CA GLY A 249 -5.13 -0.84 -18.92
C GLY A 249 -5.39 0.18 -17.81
N ALA A 250 -4.36 0.87 -17.29
CA ALA A 250 -4.47 1.71 -16.09
C ALA A 250 -5.50 2.82 -16.23
N ARG A 251 -5.52 3.51 -17.39
CA ARG A 251 -6.52 4.54 -17.68
C ARG A 251 -7.94 4.01 -17.61
N ASN A 252 -8.20 2.88 -18.27
CA ASN A 252 -9.52 2.28 -18.30
C ASN A 252 -9.93 1.79 -16.90
N ALA A 253 -8.98 1.20 -16.16
CA ALA A 253 -9.20 0.74 -14.79
C ALA A 253 -9.64 1.89 -13.88
N ILE A 254 -8.98 3.04 -13.91
CA ILE A 254 -9.36 4.23 -13.13
C ILE A 254 -10.75 4.72 -13.52
N LEU A 255 -11.02 4.88 -14.81
CA LEU A 255 -12.29 5.44 -15.29
C LEU A 255 -13.51 4.53 -15.05
N THR A 256 -13.29 3.24 -14.80
CA THR A 256 -14.34 2.23 -14.56
C THR A 256 -14.34 1.67 -13.13
N GLN A 257 -13.52 2.21 -12.22
CA GLN A 257 -13.40 1.72 -10.85
C GLN A 257 -14.73 1.74 -10.08
N TRP A 258 -15.57 2.74 -10.33
CA TRP A 258 -16.91 2.83 -9.73
C TRP A 258 -17.89 1.82 -10.32
N ASP A 259 -17.76 1.48 -11.61
CA ASP A 259 -18.60 0.45 -12.23
C ASP A 259 -18.32 -0.91 -11.58
N ARG A 260 -17.04 -1.27 -11.43
CA ARG A 260 -16.63 -2.50 -10.72
C ARG A 260 -17.00 -2.50 -9.24
N THR A 261 -16.94 -1.34 -8.58
CA THR A 261 -17.34 -1.20 -7.17
C THR A 261 -18.85 -1.43 -6.99
N LEU A 262 -19.66 -0.93 -7.93
CA LEU A 262 -21.12 -0.99 -7.84
C LEU A 262 -21.70 -2.30 -8.36
N LYS A 263 -21.04 -2.96 -9.33
CA LYS A 263 -21.51 -4.20 -9.95
C LYS A 263 -21.94 -5.28 -8.93
N PRO A 264 -21.11 -5.70 -7.96
CA PRO A 264 -21.51 -6.74 -7.00
C PRO A 264 -22.61 -6.30 -6.02
N LEU A 265 -22.85 -4.99 -5.89
CA LEU A 265 -23.90 -4.43 -5.03
C LEU A 265 -25.25 -4.30 -5.74
N LYS A 266 -25.25 -4.25 -7.08
CA LYS A 266 -26.44 -4.09 -7.92
C LYS A 266 -27.01 -5.44 -8.37
N THR A 267 -27.35 -6.30 -7.42
CA THR A 267 -27.94 -7.63 -7.69
C THR A 267 -29.39 -7.60 -8.14
N ARG A 268 -30.05 -6.43 -8.07
CA ARG A 268 -31.43 -6.20 -8.52
C ARG A 268 -31.49 -4.96 -9.42
N ILE A 269 -31.92 -5.13 -10.66
CA ILE A 269 -32.08 -4.03 -11.63
C ILE A 269 -33.43 -3.35 -11.40
N ILE A 270 -33.41 -2.02 -11.28
CA ILE A 270 -34.62 -1.18 -11.19
C ILE A 270 -34.63 -0.28 -12.44
N PRO A 271 -35.75 -0.16 -13.17
CA PRO A 271 -35.83 0.58 -14.44
C PRO A 271 -35.35 2.05 -14.40
N ASP A 272 -35.41 2.70 -13.23
CA ASP A 272 -35.12 4.14 -13.05
C ASP A 272 -33.88 4.46 -12.20
N SER A 273 -32.91 3.54 -12.11
CA SER A 273 -31.62 3.85 -11.46
C SER A 273 -30.87 4.94 -12.26
N THR A 274 -31.01 6.21 -11.86
CA THR A 274 -30.14 7.30 -12.30
C THR A 274 -28.68 6.84 -12.26
N LYS A 275 -27.93 7.15 -13.32
CA LYS A 275 -26.49 6.84 -13.43
C LYS A 275 -25.80 7.30 -12.13
N PRO A 276 -24.85 6.52 -11.58
CA PRO A 276 -24.10 6.97 -10.43
C PRO A 276 -23.54 8.36 -10.74
N ALA A 277 -23.84 9.32 -9.87
CA ALA A 277 -23.37 10.67 -10.05
C ALA A 277 -21.83 10.61 -10.05
N SER A 278 -21.23 10.73 -11.24
CA SER A 278 -19.78 10.79 -11.47
C SER A 278 -19.17 12.09 -10.89
N MET A 279 -19.70 12.58 -9.79
CA MET A 279 -19.34 13.81 -9.11
C MET A 279 -20.23 13.90 -7.87
N SER A 280 -19.61 14.08 -6.71
CA SER A 280 -20.33 14.57 -5.53
C SER A 280 -21.11 15.80 -5.94
N HIS A 281 -22.44 15.80 -5.75
CA HIS A 281 -23.29 16.96 -6.03
C HIS A 281 -22.75 18.22 -5.32
N TYR A 282 -22.03 18.04 -4.21
CA TYR A 282 -21.34 19.11 -3.49
C TYR A 282 -20.16 19.72 -4.27
N LEU A 283 -19.36 18.95 -5.03
CA LEU A 283 -18.28 19.52 -5.84
C LEU A 283 -18.82 20.32 -7.04
N LYS A 284 -19.94 19.89 -7.63
CA LYS A 284 -20.61 20.67 -8.68
C LYS A 284 -21.23 21.96 -8.15
N VAL A 285 -21.84 21.90 -6.96
CA VAL A 285 -22.53 23.03 -6.34
C VAL A 285 -21.55 24.03 -5.71
N TRP A 286 -20.50 23.55 -5.05
CA TRP A 286 -19.57 24.40 -4.29
C TRP A 286 -18.21 24.57 -4.96
N GLY A 287 -17.80 23.69 -5.87
CA GLY A 287 -16.51 23.78 -6.56
C GLY A 287 -16.36 25.09 -7.33
N ALA A 288 -17.32 25.41 -8.22
CA ALA A 288 -17.26 26.65 -8.99
C ALA A 288 -17.35 27.92 -8.10
N PRO A 289 -18.24 28.01 -7.09
CA PRO A 289 -18.24 29.14 -6.16
C PRO A 289 -16.98 29.30 -5.33
N ILE A 290 -16.39 28.19 -4.84
CA ILE A 290 -15.15 28.23 -4.05
C ILE A 290 -14.00 28.67 -4.95
N LEU A 291 -13.84 28.09 -6.14
CA LEU A 291 -12.79 28.46 -7.09
C LEU A 291 -12.92 29.93 -7.52
N LEU A 292 -14.14 30.42 -7.75
CA LEU A 292 -14.42 31.82 -8.06
C LEU A 292 -14.09 32.73 -6.86
N ALA A 293 -14.45 32.35 -5.63
CA ALA A 293 -14.12 33.10 -4.43
C ALA A 293 -12.60 33.16 -4.19
N SER A 294 -11.89 32.04 -4.40
CA SER A 294 -10.43 31.98 -4.32
C SER A 294 -9.77 32.88 -5.37
N LEU A 295 -10.20 32.81 -6.63
CA LEU A 295 -9.71 33.68 -7.70
C LEU A 295 -9.99 35.16 -7.42
N LEU A 296 -11.18 35.50 -6.90
CA LEU A 296 -11.52 36.88 -6.52
C LEU A 296 -10.68 37.38 -5.34
N LEU A 297 -10.35 36.51 -4.37
CA LEU A 297 -9.45 36.84 -3.26
C LEU A 297 -8.02 37.04 -3.74
N ILE A 298 -7.52 36.22 -4.67
CA ILE A 298 -6.19 36.33 -5.28
C ILE A 298 -6.09 37.58 -6.18
N CYS A 299 -7.13 37.89 -6.95
CA CYS A 299 -7.19 39.10 -7.76
C CYS A 299 -7.28 40.35 -6.89
N LYS A 300 -8.04 40.32 -5.78
CA LYS A 300 -8.09 41.43 -4.82
C LYS A 300 -6.76 41.60 -4.07
N SER A 301 -6.10 40.51 -3.65
CA SER A 301 -4.80 40.61 -2.98
C SER A 301 -3.72 41.14 -3.92
N SER A 302 -3.75 40.76 -5.21
CA SER A 302 -2.85 41.29 -6.24
C SER A 302 -3.09 42.76 -6.55
N PHE A 303 -4.34 43.24 -6.43
CA PHE A 303 -4.67 44.65 -6.58
C PHE A 303 -4.23 45.48 -5.36
N PHE A 304 -4.42 44.95 -4.15
CA PHE A 304 -3.97 45.59 -2.91
C PHE A 304 -2.44 45.62 -2.76
N LEU A 305 -1.72 44.57 -3.22
CA LEU A 305 -0.26 44.56 -3.22
C LEU A 305 0.34 45.57 -4.21
N LYS A 306 -0.37 45.89 -5.30
CA LYS A 306 0.03 46.93 -6.26
C LYS A 306 -0.29 48.36 -5.81
N SER A 307 -1.13 48.53 -4.78
CA SER A 307 -1.53 49.84 -4.26
C SER A 307 -1.01 50.14 -2.85
N ALA A 308 -0.25 49.23 -2.23
CA ALA A 308 0.35 49.44 -0.91
C ALA A 308 1.69 50.19 -1.05
N PRO A 309 1.92 51.29 -0.30
CA PRO A 309 3.21 51.96 -0.29
C PRO A 309 4.32 51.06 0.29
N ASP A 310 5.53 51.19 -0.25
CA ASP A 310 6.69 50.27 -0.15
C ASP A 310 7.11 49.77 1.26
N ASN A 311 6.56 50.32 2.34
CA ASN A 311 6.98 49.98 3.71
C ASN A 311 6.23 48.80 4.36
N LEU A 312 5.45 48.02 3.61
CA LEU A 312 4.72 46.85 4.15
C LEU A 312 5.13 45.49 3.58
N GLN A 313 6.11 45.43 2.67
CA GLN A 313 6.60 44.16 2.09
C GLN A 313 7.45 43.33 3.07
N ASP A 314 8.08 43.96 4.07
CA ASP A 314 9.00 43.27 5.01
C ASP A 314 8.30 42.52 6.16
N ARG A 315 6.96 42.44 6.17
CA ARG A 315 6.19 41.77 7.23
C ARG A 315 5.43 40.52 6.81
N ILE A 316 5.64 40.03 5.59
CA ILE A 316 5.01 38.79 5.12
C ILE A 316 5.90 37.59 5.43
N SER A 317 5.36 36.67 6.23
CA SER A 317 6.04 35.45 6.68
C SER A 317 6.48 34.57 5.50
N PRO A 318 7.72 34.05 5.48
CA PRO A 318 8.25 33.21 4.39
C PRO A 318 7.50 31.88 4.17
N TYR A 319 6.56 31.51 5.04
CA TYR A 319 5.74 30.31 4.90
C TYR A 319 4.71 30.36 3.77
N LEU A 320 4.35 31.55 3.26
CA LEU A 320 3.36 31.70 2.18
C LEU A 320 3.94 31.59 0.76
N VAL A 321 5.27 31.50 0.62
CA VAL A 321 5.94 31.43 -0.69
C VAL A 321 6.22 29.99 -1.14
N SER A 322 5.99 28.98 -0.29
CA SER A 322 6.33 27.58 -0.59
C SER A 322 5.20 26.71 -1.17
N ILE A 323 4.05 27.30 -1.56
CA ILE A 323 2.89 26.54 -2.10
C ILE A 323 2.54 26.99 -3.53
N TRP A 324 3.56 27.23 -4.37
CA TRP A 324 3.38 27.34 -5.83
C TRP A 324 4.51 26.63 -6.56
#